data_AF-A0A9K3K4K4-F1
#
_entry.id   AF-A0A9K3K4K4-F1
#
_cell.length_a   1.000
_cell.length_b   1.000
_cell.length_c   1.000
_cell.angle_alpha   90.00
_cell.angle_beta   90.00
_cell.angle_gamma   90.00
#
_symmetry.space_group_name_H-M   'P 1'
#
loop_
_entity.id
_entity.type
_entity.pdbx_description
1 polymer ?
#
loop_
_entity_poly.entity_id
_entity_poly.type
_entity_poly.pdbx_seq_one_letter_code
_entity_poly.pdbx_strand_id
1 'polypeptide(L)'
;MVLRLPLAVILSSLALGAQSFCLSHVIRTEKVQRKGLAAVRKEEDGVVLGDKYLLVSDGNTSTSGKATLVEVASCDPQAAVSAVDSDDNDTERMLVKFSENIKALKREVENYRRIAASNEDAKDLFVEIHDFFNPAEKHDMEELQEIQSSKSSSTTAGKKGSIRSSDFDPTQGGTFFVDNASEGNRDDIVTENPTLQTKQSRDDDESLEFKGQAALVMELGSQDLKSYIEKNGPLTGETLRQAVVQTARTVKAYHAQEMVWTELKSTNFVIQPKGAMNFSLKAIDLESAVRKGENPIDYSVEAIPPEFAEAYMYGREPEMEIHKSFDIFSLGLLWYEMATGSNFGTANSLRNMKNVIMS
;
A
#
# COMPACT_ATOMS: atom_id res chain seq x y z
N MET A 1 51.10 36.18 23.96
CA MET A 1 50.83 35.64 22.60
C MET A 1 49.97 34.40 22.75
N VAL A 2 48.67 34.52 22.47
CA VAL A 2 47.74 33.38 22.44
C VAL A 2 47.56 33.01 20.97
N LEU A 3 48.11 31.86 20.56
CA LEU A 3 47.90 31.33 19.21
C LEU A 3 46.48 30.79 19.11
N ARG A 4 45.63 31.46 18.32
CA ARG A 4 44.37 30.92 17.82
C ARG A 4 44.68 30.09 16.57
N LEU A 5 44.57 28.77 16.68
CA LEU A 5 44.49 27.88 15.52
C LEU A 5 43.08 27.98 14.90
N PRO A 6 42.95 28.08 13.57
CA PRO A 6 41.64 28.13 12.92
C PRO A 6 40.96 26.76 12.98
N LEU A 7 39.76 26.74 13.56
CA LEU A 7 38.85 25.57 13.67
C LEU A 7 38.52 24.91 12.31
N ALA A 8 38.79 25.61 11.21
CA ALA A 8 38.50 25.18 9.84
C ALA A 8 39.27 23.93 9.39
N VAL A 9 40.43 23.62 10.00
CA VAL A 9 41.27 22.47 9.56
C VAL A 9 40.82 21.14 10.17
N ILE A 10 40.08 21.16 11.28
CA ILE A 10 39.63 19.93 11.96
C ILE A 10 38.33 19.39 11.32
N LEU A 11 37.47 20.25 10.78
CA LEU A 11 36.22 19.83 10.14
C LEU A 11 36.43 19.19 8.75
N SER A 12 37.47 19.57 8.01
CA SER A 12 37.81 18.95 6.71
C SER A 12 38.26 17.49 6.83
N SER A 13 38.84 17.08 7.96
CA SER A 13 39.32 15.70 8.16
C SER A 13 38.21 14.72 8.57
N LEU A 14 37.08 15.19 9.08
CA LEU A 14 35.91 14.35 9.41
C LEU A 14 35.00 14.11 8.19
N ALA A 15 34.91 15.07 7.27
CA ALA A 15 34.15 14.93 6.02
C ALA A 15 34.74 13.88 5.05
N LEU A 16 36.08 13.74 5.03
CA LEU A 16 36.77 12.72 4.23
C LEU A 16 36.57 11.28 4.75
N GLY A 17 36.18 11.10 6.03
CA GLY A 17 35.88 9.79 6.60
C GLY A 17 34.53 9.23 6.14
N ALA A 18 33.51 10.09 5.95
CA ALA A 18 32.19 9.68 5.47
C ALA A 18 32.17 9.41 3.95
N GLN A 19 32.95 10.18 3.16
CA GLN A 19 33.08 9.96 1.72
C GLN A 19 33.72 8.61 1.35
N SER A 20 34.59 8.06 2.22
CA SER A 20 35.25 6.77 1.95
C SER A 20 34.32 5.56 2.12
N PHE A 21 33.18 5.68 2.82
CA PHE A 21 32.24 4.58 3.01
C PHE A 21 31.29 4.41 1.82
N CYS A 22 30.85 5.51 1.17
CA CYS A 22 29.99 5.45 -0.02
C CYS A 22 30.76 5.27 -1.34
N LEU A 23 31.96 5.84 -1.52
CA LEU A 23 32.66 5.76 -2.83
C LEU A 23 33.47 4.48 -3.04
N SER A 24 33.86 3.76 -1.99
CA SER A 24 34.60 2.50 -2.14
C SER A 24 33.72 1.32 -2.56
N HIS A 25 32.40 1.50 -2.62
CA HIS A 25 31.40 0.48 -2.98
C HIS A 25 30.73 0.77 -4.32
N VAL A 26 31.43 1.40 -5.27
CA VAL A 26 31.06 1.31 -6.69
C VAL A 26 31.29 -0.15 -7.13
N ILE A 27 30.22 -0.92 -6.98
CA ILE A 27 30.14 -2.36 -7.15
C ILE A 27 30.74 -2.79 -8.48
N ARG A 28 31.71 -3.70 -8.41
CA ARG A 28 32.16 -4.52 -9.52
C ARG A 28 31.07 -5.56 -9.79
N THR A 29 29.97 -5.15 -10.44
CA THR A 29 28.94 -6.07 -10.90
C THR A 29 29.50 -6.86 -12.08
N GLU A 30 29.95 -8.10 -11.85
CA GLU A 30 30.07 -9.03 -12.96
C GLU A 30 28.67 -9.25 -13.55
N LYS A 31 28.49 -8.85 -14.82
CA LYS A 31 27.29 -9.09 -15.60
C LYS A 31 27.06 -10.59 -15.77
N VAL A 32 26.47 -11.23 -14.77
CA VAL A 32 25.80 -12.51 -14.94
C VAL A 32 24.39 -12.18 -15.44
N GLN A 33 24.23 -12.13 -16.77
CA GLN A 33 22.91 -12.12 -17.43
C GLN A 33 22.19 -13.45 -17.16
N ARG A 34 21.68 -13.64 -15.94
CA ARG A 34 20.66 -14.65 -15.66
C ARG A 34 19.30 -14.00 -15.87
N LYS A 35 18.77 -14.19 -17.08
CA LYS A 35 17.35 -14.02 -17.40
C LYS A 35 16.56 -15.04 -16.58
N GLY A 36 15.56 -14.56 -15.84
CA GLY A 36 14.67 -15.40 -15.04
C GLY A 36 14.93 -15.24 -13.54
N LEU A 37 13.90 -14.84 -12.80
CA LEU A 37 13.88 -14.38 -11.39
C LEU A 37 14.42 -12.96 -11.14
N ALA A 38 13.61 -11.93 -11.41
CA ALA A 38 13.93 -10.52 -11.13
C ALA A 38 12.78 -9.76 -10.44
N ALA A 39 12.28 -10.26 -9.32
CA ALA A 39 11.44 -9.41 -8.46
C ALA A 39 12.10 -9.21 -7.12
N VAL A 40 12.67 -10.24 -6.49
CA VAL A 40 13.42 -10.06 -5.26
C VAL A 40 14.65 -10.98 -5.28
N ARG A 41 15.85 -10.46 -4.99
CA ARG A 41 17.11 -11.20 -4.96
C ARG A 41 17.84 -10.92 -3.65
N LYS A 42 18.39 -11.95 -3.02
CA LYS A 42 19.30 -11.79 -1.89
C LYS A 42 20.70 -11.55 -2.42
N GLU A 43 21.28 -10.41 -2.09
CA GLU A 43 22.68 -10.06 -2.32
C GLU A 43 23.44 -10.12 -0.98
N GLU A 44 24.77 -9.99 -1.01
CA GLU A 44 25.59 -9.99 0.22
C GLU A 44 25.15 -8.88 1.19
N ASP A 45 24.68 -7.76 0.64
CA ASP A 45 24.34 -6.54 1.38
C ASP A 45 22.84 -6.40 1.72
N GLY A 46 22.00 -7.35 1.30
CA GLY A 46 20.56 -7.30 1.60
C GLY A 46 19.67 -7.89 0.52
N VAL A 47 18.43 -7.42 0.47
CA VAL A 47 17.41 -7.93 -0.44
C VAL A 47 17.07 -6.86 -1.47
N VAL A 48 17.27 -7.15 -2.75
CA VAL A 48 17.04 -6.22 -3.87
C VAL A 48 15.74 -6.56 -4.59
N LEU A 49 14.83 -5.59 -4.68
CA LEU A 49 13.62 -5.65 -5.50
C LEU A 49 13.92 -5.21 -6.95
N GLY A 50 13.71 -6.13 -7.88
CA GLY A 50 14.09 -6.00 -9.29
C GLY A 50 15.62 -5.93 -9.42
N ASP A 51 16.09 -4.79 -9.90
CA ASP A 51 17.48 -4.37 -10.01
C ASP A 51 17.66 -2.89 -9.59
N LYS A 52 16.65 -2.33 -8.90
CA LYS A 52 16.53 -0.89 -8.65
C LYS A 52 16.39 -0.51 -7.19
N TYR A 53 15.94 -1.41 -6.32
CA TYR A 53 15.54 -1.04 -4.96
C TYR A 53 16.13 -2.00 -3.93
N LEU A 54 16.85 -1.50 -2.94
CA LEU A 54 17.36 -2.27 -1.81
C LEU A 54 16.36 -2.16 -0.65
N LEU A 55 15.91 -3.28 -0.09
CA LEU A 55 15.07 -3.32 1.10
C LEU A 55 15.89 -2.90 2.33
N VAL A 56 15.41 -1.89 3.05
CA VAL A 56 16.09 -1.30 4.21
C VAL A 56 15.38 -1.52 5.53
N SER A 57 14.20 -2.15 5.53
CA SER A 57 13.46 -2.51 6.75
C SER A 57 12.91 -3.95 6.72
N ASP A 58 12.59 -4.49 7.89
CA ASP A 58 12.08 -5.87 8.08
C ASP A 58 10.62 -6.07 7.62
N GLY A 59 9.99 -5.01 7.12
CA GLY A 59 8.59 -5.00 6.70
C GLY A 59 7.61 -4.84 7.86
N ASN A 60 6.50 -4.15 7.58
CA ASN A 60 5.37 -3.96 8.48
C ASN A 60 4.09 -4.41 7.79
N THR A 61 3.14 -4.97 8.53
CA THR A 61 1.81 -5.26 7.96
C THR A 61 1.03 -3.96 7.75
N SER A 62 0.32 -3.84 6.62
CA SER A 62 -0.61 -2.72 6.38
C SER A 62 -1.72 -2.67 7.43
N THR A 63 -2.35 -1.52 7.58
CA THR A 63 -3.49 -1.33 8.51
C THR A 63 -4.65 -2.31 8.24
N SER A 64 -4.83 -2.73 6.99
CA SER A 64 -5.84 -3.71 6.59
C SER A 64 -5.44 -5.16 6.84
N GLY A 65 -4.16 -5.45 7.14
CA GLY A 65 -3.65 -6.81 7.23
C GLY A 65 -3.41 -7.49 5.87
N LYS A 66 -3.73 -6.83 4.75
CA LYS A 66 -3.78 -7.43 3.40
C LYS A 66 -2.49 -7.25 2.59
N ALA A 67 -1.54 -6.47 3.10
CA ALA A 67 -0.28 -6.16 2.40
C ALA A 67 0.89 -6.05 3.38
N THR A 68 2.09 -6.29 2.87
CA THR A 68 3.35 -6.04 3.58
C THR A 68 3.98 -4.77 3.04
N LEU A 69 4.31 -3.85 3.92
CA LEU A 69 4.89 -2.54 3.64
C LEU A 69 6.37 -2.55 4.01
N VAL A 70 7.25 -2.31 3.05
CA VAL A 70 8.71 -2.34 3.27
C VAL A 70 9.32 -1.03 2.80
N GLU A 71 10.22 -0.45 3.59
CA GLU A 71 11.01 0.70 3.14
C GLU A 71 12.11 0.22 2.20
N VAL A 72 12.33 0.96 1.11
CA VAL A 72 13.41 0.68 0.16
C VAL A 72 14.21 1.93 -0.16
N ALA A 73 15.47 1.75 -0.54
CA ALA A 73 16.34 2.78 -1.09
C ALA A 73 16.60 2.51 -2.58
N SER A 74 16.71 3.56 -3.38
CA SER A 74 17.11 3.43 -4.79
C SER A 74 18.57 2.94 -4.90
N CYS A 75 18.80 1.96 -5.79
CA CYS A 75 20.12 1.50 -6.19
C CYS A 75 20.72 2.34 -7.32
N ASP A 76 19.99 3.32 -7.87
CA ASP A 76 20.50 4.19 -8.94
C ASP A 76 21.57 5.15 -8.38
N PRO A 77 22.84 5.07 -8.85
CA PRO A 77 23.90 5.97 -8.41
C PRO A 77 23.57 7.44 -8.68
N GLN A 78 22.77 7.76 -9.69
CA GLN A 78 22.38 9.14 -9.98
C GLN A 78 21.44 9.70 -8.94
N ALA A 79 20.47 8.90 -8.45
CA ALA A 79 19.58 9.29 -7.37
C ALA A 79 20.37 9.56 -6.07
N ALA A 80 21.40 8.75 -5.81
CA ALA A 80 22.26 8.94 -4.64
C ALA A 80 23.04 10.26 -4.67
N VAL A 81 23.46 10.75 -5.85
CA VAL A 81 24.20 12.02 -5.97
C VAL A 81 23.28 13.22 -5.70
N SER A 82 22.03 13.18 -6.13
CA SER A 82 21.07 14.27 -5.89
C SER A 82 20.72 14.46 -4.42
N ALA A 83 20.81 13.42 -3.59
CA ALA A 83 20.56 13.49 -2.14
C ALA A 83 21.70 14.16 -1.34
N VAL A 84 22.90 14.30 -1.92
CA VAL A 84 24.07 14.86 -1.19
C VAL A 84 24.02 16.38 -1.07
N ASP A 85 23.32 17.05 -1.98
CA ASP A 85 23.23 18.52 -2.00
C ASP A 85 22.08 19.08 -1.13
N SER A 86 21.18 18.22 -0.63
CA SER A 86 20.22 18.59 0.41
C SER A 86 20.85 18.37 1.78
N ASP A 87 20.86 19.42 2.63
CA ASP A 87 21.26 19.31 4.05
C ASP A 87 20.43 18.26 4.82
N ASP A 88 19.29 17.83 4.26
CA ASP A 88 18.58 16.63 4.67
C ASP A 88 19.24 15.40 4.04
N ASN A 89 20.06 14.72 4.84
CA ASN A 89 20.74 13.46 4.53
C ASN A 89 19.76 12.26 4.40
N ASP A 90 18.51 12.54 4.02
CA ASP A 90 17.46 11.56 3.84
C ASP A 90 17.57 11.07 2.40
N THR A 91 18.45 10.08 2.19
CA THR A 91 18.45 9.28 0.96
C THR A 91 17.00 8.96 0.61
N GLU A 92 16.58 9.27 -0.62
CA GLU A 92 15.19 9.16 -1.07
C GLU A 92 14.63 7.75 -0.80
N ARG A 93 14.03 7.58 0.40
CA ARG A 93 13.40 6.35 0.82
C ARG A 93 12.04 6.29 0.19
N MET A 94 11.70 5.11 -0.30
CA MET A 94 10.40 4.80 -0.87
C MET A 94 9.73 3.73 -0.03
N LEU A 95 8.43 3.60 -0.21
CA LEU A 95 7.62 2.55 0.35
C LEU A 95 7.29 1.53 -0.73
N VAL A 96 7.40 0.24 -0.41
CA VAL A 96 6.92 -0.85 -1.26
C VAL A 96 5.76 -1.53 -0.59
N LYS A 97 4.61 -1.56 -1.27
CA LYS A 97 3.42 -2.33 -0.89
C LYS A 97 3.44 -3.67 -1.64
N PHE A 98 3.73 -4.76 -0.93
CA PHE A 98 3.62 -6.12 -1.41
C PHE A 98 2.23 -6.68 -1.12
N SER A 99 1.57 -7.29 -2.11
CA SER A 99 0.27 -7.94 -1.93
C SER A 99 0.06 -9.15 -2.85
N GLU A 100 -0.59 -10.18 -2.32
CA GLU A 100 -1.10 -11.31 -3.11
C GLU A 100 -2.32 -10.94 -3.95
N ASN A 101 -3.03 -9.88 -3.60
CA ASN A 101 -4.19 -9.40 -4.36
C ASN A 101 -3.74 -8.54 -5.56
N ILE A 102 -3.15 -9.21 -6.55
CA ILE A 102 -2.62 -8.58 -7.77
C ILE A 102 -3.69 -7.72 -8.47
N LYS A 103 -4.97 -8.15 -8.43
CA LYS A 103 -6.07 -7.39 -9.04
C LYS A 103 -6.31 -6.06 -8.34
N ALA A 104 -6.29 -6.02 -7.01
CA ALA A 104 -6.44 -4.78 -6.25
C ALA A 104 -5.28 -3.82 -6.51
N LEU A 105 -4.03 -4.31 -6.44
CA LEU A 105 -2.86 -3.47 -6.65
C LEU A 105 -2.78 -2.92 -8.09
N LYS A 106 -3.21 -3.70 -9.10
CA LYS A 106 -3.34 -3.21 -10.49
C LYS A 106 -4.39 -2.10 -10.62
N ARG A 107 -5.54 -2.22 -9.94
CA ARG A 107 -6.55 -1.15 -9.93
C ARG A 107 -6.00 0.11 -9.26
N GLU A 108 -5.29 -0.04 -8.15
CA GLU A 108 -4.65 1.08 -7.46
C GLU A 108 -3.72 1.86 -8.39
N VAL A 109 -2.81 1.18 -9.07
CA VAL A 109 -1.88 1.79 -10.04
C VAL A 109 -2.63 2.49 -11.18
N GLU A 110 -3.68 1.86 -11.71
CA GLU A 110 -4.51 2.45 -12.76
C GLU A 110 -5.25 3.71 -12.27
N ASN A 111 -5.72 3.72 -11.03
CA ASN A 111 -6.38 4.87 -10.44
C ASN A 111 -5.41 6.05 -10.26
N TYR A 112 -4.17 5.80 -9.80
CA TYR A 112 -3.12 6.84 -9.79
C TYR A 112 -2.87 7.41 -11.19
N ARG A 113 -2.72 6.55 -12.20
CA ARG A 113 -2.48 6.98 -13.60
C ARG A 113 -3.60 7.85 -14.14
N ARG A 114 -4.87 7.49 -13.89
CA ARG A 114 -6.03 8.29 -14.31
C ARG A 114 -6.02 9.69 -13.71
N ILE A 115 -5.74 9.77 -12.41
CA ILE A 115 -5.68 11.06 -11.70
C ILE A 115 -4.54 11.91 -12.27
N ALA A 116 -3.33 11.35 -12.36
CA ALA A 116 -2.15 12.04 -12.86
C ALA A 116 -2.30 12.53 -14.32
N ALA A 117 -2.96 11.75 -15.18
CA ALA A 117 -3.18 12.12 -16.57
C ALA A 117 -4.11 13.32 -16.76
N SER A 118 -4.96 13.60 -15.77
CA SER A 118 -6.08 14.54 -15.91
C SER A 118 -5.88 15.89 -15.26
N ASN A 119 -4.94 15.99 -14.32
CA ASN A 119 -4.86 17.14 -13.43
C ASN A 119 -3.42 17.35 -12.94
N GLU A 120 -2.72 18.30 -13.54
CA GLU A 120 -1.38 18.67 -13.09
C GLU A 120 -1.37 19.20 -11.65
N ASP A 121 -2.44 19.88 -11.23
CA ASP A 121 -2.60 20.36 -9.85
C ASP A 121 -2.84 19.21 -8.84
N ALA A 122 -3.06 17.97 -9.31
CA ALA A 122 -3.23 16.81 -8.45
C ALA A 122 -1.90 16.16 -8.04
N LYS A 123 -0.77 16.48 -8.70
CA LYS A 123 0.53 15.86 -8.39
C LYS A 123 0.92 15.97 -6.92
N ASP A 124 0.61 17.09 -6.28
CA ASP A 124 0.93 17.33 -4.86
C ASP A 124 -0.11 16.74 -3.88
N LEU A 125 -1.19 16.14 -4.37
CA LEU A 125 -2.31 15.63 -3.55
C LEU A 125 -2.25 14.12 -3.30
N PHE A 126 -1.43 13.40 -4.06
CA PHE A 126 -1.30 11.94 -4.05
C PHE A 126 0.18 11.57 -3.94
N VAL A 127 0.48 10.42 -3.34
CA VAL A 127 1.86 9.90 -3.37
C VAL A 127 2.29 9.62 -4.81
N GLU A 128 3.56 9.88 -5.10
CA GLU A 128 4.13 9.51 -6.39
C GLU A 128 4.31 8.00 -6.49
N ILE A 129 3.99 7.44 -7.66
CA ILE A 129 4.23 6.01 -7.96
C ILE A 129 5.48 5.90 -8.82
N HIS A 130 6.50 5.21 -8.30
CA HIS A 130 7.78 5.05 -8.97
C HIS A 130 7.84 3.80 -9.86
N ASP A 131 7.33 2.67 -9.38
CA ASP A 131 7.36 1.41 -10.13
C ASP A 131 6.25 0.44 -9.72
N PHE A 132 5.95 -0.55 -10.57
CA PHE A 132 5.00 -1.62 -10.30
C PHE A 132 5.52 -2.95 -10.86
N PHE A 133 5.70 -3.93 -9.97
CA PHE A 133 6.18 -5.26 -10.29
C PHE A 133 5.03 -6.27 -10.25
N ASN A 134 4.73 -6.88 -11.40
CA ASN A 134 3.71 -7.91 -11.55
C ASN A 134 4.34 -9.32 -11.59
N PRO A 135 4.00 -10.24 -10.68
CA PRO A 135 4.61 -11.57 -10.64
C PRO A 135 4.18 -12.44 -11.84
N ALA A 136 3.00 -12.19 -12.41
CA ALA A 136 2.38 -13.02 -13.44
C ALA A 136 2.99 -12.84 -14.84
N GLU A 137 3.71 -11.75 -15.11
CA GLU A 137 4.32 -11.51 -16.43
C GLU A 137 5.43 -12.52 -16.80
N LYS A 138 5.86 -13.35 -15.86
CA LYS A 138 6.79 -14.44 -16.14
C LYS A 138 6.12 -15.67 -16.78
N HIS A 139 4.90 -16.00 -16.38
CA HIS A 139 4.26 -17.23 -16.86
C HIS A 139 3.85 -17.09 -18.33
N ASP A 140 3.34 -15.92 -18.73
CA ASP A 140 2.99 -15.66 -20.13
C ASP A 140 4.22 -15.66 -21.05
N MET A 141 5.39 -15.24 -20.55
CA MET A 141 6.64 -15.25 -21.32
C MET A 141 7.25 -16.65 -21.45
N GLU A 142 7.18 -17.49 -20.42
CA GLU A 142 7.63 -18.89 -20.46
C GLU A 142 6.69 -19.74 -21.31
N GLU A 143 5.38 -19.55 -21.20
CA GLU A 143 4.39 -20.24 -22.04
C GLU A 143 4.51 -19.80 -23.51
N LEU A 144 4.76 -18.51 -23.79
CA LEU A 144 5.04 -18.05 -25.16
C LEU A 144 6.35 -18.63 -25.71
N GLN A 145 7.38 -18.84 -24.89
CA GLN A 145 8.62 -19.51 -25.30
C GLN A 145 8.44 -21.02 -25.50
N GLU A 146 7.61 -21.67 -24.69
CA GLU A 146 7.26 -23.09 -24.81
C GLU A 146 6.36 -23.34 -26.04
N ILE A 147 5.43 -22.44 -26.34
CA ILE A 147 4.63 -22.45 -27.58
C ILE A 147 5.50 -22.19 -28.81
N GLN A 148 6.49 -21.30 -28.73
CA GLN A 148 7.42 -21.05 -29.84
C GLN A 148 8.40 -22.22 -30.08
N SER A 149 8.82 -22.91 -29.03
CA SER A 149 9.68 -24.10 -29.12
C SER A 149 8.93 -25.39 -29.48
N SER A 150 7.61 -25.45 -29.26
CA SER A 150 6.74 -26.56 -29.71
C SER A 150 6.16 -26.35 -31.12
N LYS A 151 6.05 -25.11 -31.60
CA LYS A 151 5.67 -24.81 -33.00
C LYS A 151 6.78 -25.09 -34.01
N SER A 152 8.03 -25.18 -33.60
CA SER A 152 9.13 -25.64 -34.46
C SER A 152 9.17 -27.17 -34.62
N SER A 153 8.33 -27.93 -33.91
CA SER A 153 8.33 -29.41 -33.92
C SER A 153 7.04 -30.07 -34.42
N SER A 154 5.98 -29.32 -34.79
CA SER A 154 4.74 -29.94 -35.27
C SER A 154 4.19 -29.32 -36.56
N THR A 155 4.54 -29.95 -37.68
CA THR A 155 3.79 -29.88 -38.94
C THR A 155 2.99 -31.16 -39.11
N THR A 156 1.74 -31.24 -38.60
CA THR A 156 0.67 -32.02 -39.27
C THR A 156 -0.74 -31.75 -38.74
N ALA A 157 -1.63 -31.44 -39.71
CA ALA A 157 -3.04 -31.85 -39.85
C ALA A 157 -4.06 -31.52 -38.74
N GLY A 158 -5.06 -30.71 -39.12
CA GLY A 158 -6.11 -30.18 -38.24
C GLY A 158 -7.33 -31.08 -38.01
N LYS A 159 -8.31 -30.54 -37.26
CA LYS A 159 -9.74 -30.86 -37.44
C LYS A 159 -10.60 -29.83 -36.70
N LYS A 160 -11.67 -29.38 -37.37
CA LYS A 160 -12.73 -28.51 -36.85
C LYS A 160 -13.62 -29.27 -35.85
N GLY A 161 -13.95 -28.63 -34.73
CA GLY A 161 -14.98 -29.08 -33.80
C GLY A 161 -15.75 -27.89 -33.23
N SER A 162 -17.03 -27.81 -33.59
CA SER A 162 -18.03 -26.85 -33.12
C SER A 162 -18.63 -27.34 -31.80
N ILE A 163 -18.74 -26.46 -30.79
CA ILE A 163 -19.51 -26.74 -29.57
C ILE A 163 -20.40 -25.54 -29.24
N ARG A 164 -21.65 -25.87 -28.91
CA ARG A 164 -22.80 -25.01 -28.62
C ARG A 164 -22.78 -24.53 -27.17
N SER A 165 -23.33 -23.34 -26.96
CA SER A 165 -23.70 -22.75 -25.69
C SER A 165 -25.09 -23.20 -25.26
N SER A 166 -25.22 -23.76 -24.05
CA SER A 166 -26.38 -23.54 -23.18
C SER A 166 -26.07 -24.08 -21.78
N ASP A 167 -26.74 -23.49 -20.79
CA ASP A 167 -26.94 -23.97 -19.42
C ASP A 167 -26.18 -23.16 -18.35
N PHE A 168 -26.73 -21.98 -18.05
CA PHE A 168 -26.50 -21.25 -16.81
C PHE A 168 -27.83 -21.14 -16.06
N ASP A 169 -27.91 -21.76 -14.88
CA ASP A 169 -29.07 -21.80 -13.98
C ASP A 169 -28.71 -21.07 -12.67
N PRO A 170 -29.29 -19.89 -12.38
CA PRO A 170 -29.00 -19.16 -11.15
C PRO A 170 -30.12 -19.38 -10.12
N THR A 171 -30.17 -20.58 -9.53
CA THR A 171 -31.06 -20.85 -8.39
C THR A 171 -30.40 -21.68 -7.30
N GLN A 172 -29.36 -21.13 -6.64
CA GLN A 172 -28.94 -21.63 -5.33
C GLN A 172 -28.63 -20.46 -4.38
N GLY A 173 -29.64 -20.09 -3.58
CA GLY A 173 -29.50 -19.23 -2.41
C GLY A 173 -28.91 -20.03 -1.24
N GLY A 174 -27.71 -19.67 -0.83
CA GLY A 174 -27.05 -20.21 0.36
C GLY A 174 -27.44 -19.42 1.60
N THR A 175 -28.14 -20.06 2.53
CA THR A 175 -28.37 -19.57 3.89
C THR A 175 -27.08 -19.67 4.71
N PHE A 176 -26.56 -18.55 5.21
CA PHE A 176 -25.45 -18.54 6.17
C PHE A 176 -25.96 -18.62 7.61
N PHE A 177 -25.44 -19.60 8.34
CA PHE A 177 -25.64 -19.78 9.77
C PHE A 177 -24.79 -18.77 10.56
N VAL A 178 -25.41 -18.15 11.57
CA VAL A 178 -24.73 -17.33 12.59
C VAL A 178 -24.46 -18.24 13.78
N ASP A 179 -23.20 -18.60 14.01
CA ASP A 179 -22.79 -19.34 15.21
C ASP A 179 -22.72 -18.39 16.42
N ASN A 180 -23.56 -18.68 17.41
CA ASN A 180 -23.51 -18.10 18.75
C ASN A 180 -22.45 -18.82 19.58
N ALA A 181 -21.40 -18.11 19.99
CA ALA A 181 -20.44 -18.63 20.96
C ALA A 181 -20.97 -18.45 22.39
N SER A 182 -21.26 -19.57 23.05
CA SER A 182 -21.53 -19.63 24.49
C SER A 182 -20.22 -19.77 25.27
N GLU A 183 -20.06 -18.94 26.30
CA GLU A 183 -18.97 -19.00 27.27
C GLU A 183 -19.02 -20.30 28.09
N GLY A 184 -17.91 -21.05 28.07
CA GLY A 184 -17.75 -22.32 28.76
C GLY A 184 -16.47 -22.34 29.59
N ASN A 185 -16.68 -22.34 30.90
CA ASN A 185 -15.76 -22.54 32.02
C ASN A 185 -14.79 -23.73 31.84
N ARG A 186 -13.50 -23.60 32.19
CA ARG A 186 -12.58 -24.74 32.39
C ARG A 186 -11.53 -24.47 33.48
N ASP A 187 -11.62 -25.28 34.53
CA ASP A 187 -10.61 -25.52 35.56
C ASP A 187 -9.52 -26.52 35.11
N ASP A 188 -8.32 -26.35 35.65
CA ASP A 188 -7.25 -27.30 36.02
C ASP A 188 -6.98 -28.57 35.19
N ILE A 189 -5.81 -28.65 34.53
CA ILE A 189 -5.01 -29.90 34.40
C ILE A 189 -3.50 -29.59 34.45
N VAL A 190 -2.79 -30.43 35.20
CA VAL A 190 -1.38 -30.41 35.60
C VAL A 190 -0.50 -31.26 34.67
N THR A 191 0.75 -30.81 34.47
CA THR A 191 2.02 -31.49 34.05
C THR A 191 2.09 -32.31 32.77
N GLU A 192 3.12 -32.00 31.95
CA GLU A 192 4.25 -32.90 31.66
C GLU A 192 5.42 -32.14 30.98
N ASN A 193 6.65 -32.53 31.33
CA ASN A 193 7.90 -31.94 30.82
C ASN A 193 8.19 -32.36 29.37
N PRO A 194 8.49 -31.45 28.43
CA PRO A 194 8.95 -31.84 27.11
C PRO A 194 10.48 -32.05 27.10
N THR A 195 10.84 -33.26 26.72
CA THR A 195 12.20 -33.73 26.42
C THR A 195 12.85 -32.87 25.34
N LEU A 196 14.08 -32.40 25.59
CA LEU A 196 14.93 -31.75 24.58
C LEU A 196 15.17 -32.72 23.40
N GLN A 197 14.50 -32.46 22.28
CA GLN A 197 14.93 -32.95 20.97
C GLN A 197 15.81 -31.88 20.33
N THR A 198 17.08 -32.21 20.12
CA THR A 198 18.02 -31.48 19.28
C THR A 198 17.49 -31.39 17.85
N LYS A 199 16.95 -30.22 17.48
CA LYS A 199 16.60 -29.87 16.10
C LYS A 199 17.87 -29.89 15.24
N GLN A 200 17.91 -30.82 14.29
CA GLN A 200 18.80 -30.73 13.13
C GLN A 200 18.46 -29.45 12.37
N SER A 201 19.47 -28.60 12.17
CA SER A 201 19.44 -27.41 11.33
C SER A 201 19.17 -27.83 9.89
N ARG A 202 17.91 -27.69 9.45
CA ARG A 202 17.62 -27.58 8.04
C ARG A 202 17.97 -26.16 7.63
N ASP A 203 19.01 -26.03 6.83
CA ASP A 203 19.26 -24.89 5.96
C ASP A 203 18.17 -24.88 4.85
N ASP A 204 16.90 -24.85 5.28
CA ASP A 204 15.79 -24.59 4.38
C ASP A 204 15.98 -23.14 3.96
N ASP A 205 16.40 -22.99 2.71
CA ASP A 205 16.43 -21.78 1.92
C ASP A 205 15.16 -20.96 2.20
N GLU A 206 15.22 -20.09 3.23
CA GLU A 206 14.28 -19.01 3.54
C GLU A 206 14.35 -17.96 2.42
N SER A 207 14.27 -18.42 1.17
CA SER A 207 14.29 -17.62 -0.03
C SER A 207 12.96 -16.90 -0.18
N LEU A 208 12.90 -15.80 0.57
CA LEU A 208 12.13 -14.59 0.38
C LEU A 208 10.62 -14.79 0.30
N GLU A 209 9.96 -14.40 1.39
CA GLU A 209 8.53 -14.44 1.71
C GLU A 209 7.60 -13.74 0.68
N PHE A 210 8.15 -13.15 -0.39
CA PHE A 210 7.43 -12.35 -1.38
C PHE A 210 7.13 -13.09 -2.71
N LYS A 211 7.39 -14.41 -2.80
CA LYS A 211 7.10 -15.19 -4.01
C LYS A 211 5.59 -15.17 -4.32
N GLY A 212 5.23 -14.75 -5.53
CA GLY A 212 3.85 -14.70 -6.00
C GLY A 212 3.09 -13.41 -5.68
N GLN A 213 3.73 -12.47 -4.99
CA GLN A 213 3.14 -11.17 -4.68
C GLN A 213 3.47 -10.12 -5.75
N ALA A 214 2.55 -9.18 -5.97
CA ALA A 214 2.83 -7.95 -6.70
C ALA A 214 3.40 -6.89 -5.76
N ALA A 215 4.22 -6.00 -6.29
CA ALA A 215 4.85 -4.93 -5.52
C ALA A 215 4.58 -3.58 -6.17
N LEU A 216 4.18 -2.59 -5.38
CA LEU A 216 3.98 -1.21 -5.79
C LEU A 216 4.95 -0.31 -5.04
N VAL A 217 5.85 0.36 -5.76
CA VAL A 217 6.84 1.29 -5.19
C VAL A 217 6.28 2.71 -5.28
N MET A 218 6.21 3.38 -4.14
CA MET A 218 5.62 4.71 -4.00
C MET A 218 6.41 5.60 -3.05
N GLU A 219 6.18 6.90 -3.13
CA GLU A 219 6.74 7.91 -2.22
C GLU A 219 6.45 7.55 -0.75
N LEU A 220 7.48 7.64 0.09
CA LEU A 220 7.34 7.41 1.53
C LEU A 220 6.76 8.65 2.23
N GLY A 221 5.76 8.45 3.07
CA GLY A 221 5.30 9.47 4.02
C GLY A 221 5.85 9.23 5.42
N SER A 222 5.95 10.28 6.24
CA SER A 222 6.51 10.18 7.60
C SER A 222 5.68 9.32 8.55
N GLN A 223 4.35 9.42 8.46
CA GLN A 223 3.35 8.60 9.16
C GLN A 223 1.97 8.90 8.56
N ASP A 224 0.98 8.06 8.82
CA ASP A 224 -0.41 8.34 8.44
C ASP A 224 -1.04 9.42 9.35
N LEU A 225 -2.10 10.07 8.86
CA LEU A 225 -2.77 11.17 9.54
C LEU A 225 -3.47 10.72 10.82
N LYS A 226 -3.97 9.48 10.92
CA LYS A 226 -4.56 8.96 12.15
C LYS A 226 -3.51 8.86 13.24
N SER A 227 -2.39 8.22 12.95
CA SER A 227 -1.24 8.11 13.85
C SER A 227 -0.72 9.50 14.28
N TYR A 228 -0.74 10.48 13.37
CA TYR A 228 -0.41 11.87 13.70
C TYR A 228 -1.37 12.49 14.72
N ILE A 229 -2.68 12.34 14.52
CA ILE A 229 -3.71 12.89 15.41
C ILE A 229 -3.67 12.21 16.79
N GLU A 230 -3.49 10.88 16.83
CA GLU A 230 -3.39 10.13 18.09
C GLU A 230 -2.18 10.60 18.92
N LYS A 231 -1.05 10.86 18.26
CA LYS A 231 0.18 11.31 18.91
C LYS A 231 0.16 12.78 19.35
N ASN A 232 -0.39 13.67 18.51
CA ASN A 232 -0.29 15.13 18.70
C ASN A 232 -1.58 15.78 19.19
N GLY A 233 -2.67 15.02 19.26
CA GLY A 233 -4.01 15.52 19.51
C GLY A 233 -4.69 16.06 18.25
N PRO A 234 -5.92 16.60 18.42
CA PRO A 234 -6.71 17.13 17.31
C PRO A 234 -6.00 18.29 16.60
N LEU A 235 -6.20 18.40 15.28
CA LEU A 235 -5.73 19.55 14.52
C LEU A 235 -6.57 20.78 14.88
N THR A 236 -5.92 21.94 14.99
CA THR A 236 -6.61 23.21 15.31
C THR A 236 -6.15 24.35 14.41
N GLY A 237 -6.89 25.46 14.43
CA GLY A 237 -6.50 26.71 13.80
C GLY A 237 -6.18 26.59 12.31
N GLU A 238 -5.01 27.08 11.92
CA GLU A 238 -4.56 27.11 10.52
C GLU A 238 -4.21 25.72 9.99
N THR A 239 -3.60 24.86 10.81
CA THR A 239 -3.27 23.48 10.42
C THR A 239 -4.52 22.69 10.04
N LEU A 240 -5.58 22.78 10.85
CA LEU A 240 -6.88 22.15 10.53
C LEU A 240 -7.46 22.70 9.22
N ARG A 241 -7.44 24.02 9.04
CA ARG A 241 -7.94 24.67 7.82
C ARG A 241 -7.21 24.16 6.59
N GLN A 242 -5.89 24.08 6.64
CA GLN A 242 -5.07 23.61 5.52
C GLN A 242 -5.32 22.13 5.23
N ALA A 243 -5.41 21.28 6.26
CA ALA A 243 -5.73 19.86 6.10
C ALA A 243 -7.12 19.65 5.47
N VAL A 244 -8.14 20.40 5.91
CA VAL A 244 -9.48 20.40 5.32
C VAL A 244 -9.46 20.82 3.85
N VAL A 245 -8.73 21.88 3.52
CA VAL A 245 -8.60 22.34 2.12
C VAL A 245 -7.88 21.29 1.26
N GLN A 246 -6.80 20.67 1.75
CA GLN A 246 -6.06 19.65 1.02
C GLN A 246 -6.92 18.41 0.76
N THR A 247 -7.56 17.85 1.80
CA THR A 247 -8.46 16.70 1.66
C THR A 247 -9.65 17.00 0.72
N ALA A 248 -10.23 18.20 0.78
CA ALA A 248 -11.25 18.63 -0.17
C ALA A 248 -10.76 18.65 -1.63
N ARG A 249 -9.53 19.14 -1.86
CA ARG A 249 -8.92 19.18 -3.19
C ARG A 249 -8.64 17.77 -3.71
N THR A 250 -8.18 16.85 -2.84
CA THR A 250 -7.98 15.44 -3.17
C THR A 250 -9.28 14.79 -3.64
N VAL A 251 -10.38 14.92 -2.88
CA VAL A 251 -11.69 14.39 -3.27
C VAL A 251 -12.20 15.02 -4.57
N LYS A 252 -12.02 16.34 -4.73
CA LYS A 252 -12.36 17.04 -5.97
C LYS A 252 -11.61 16.47 -7.18
N ALA A 253 -10.31 16.14 -7.03
CA ALA A 253 -9.51 15.56 -8.10
C ALA A 253 -10.04 14.17 -8.51
N TYR A 254 -10.44 13.35 -7.54
CA TYR A 254 -11.12 12.07 -7.76
C TYR A 254 -12.43 12.24 -8.55
N HIS A 255 -13.29 13.14 -8.06
CA HIS A 255 -14.60 13.39 -8.65
C HIS A 255 -14.50 13.98 -10.04
N ALA A 256 -13.44 14.71 -10.37
CA ALA A 256 -13.20 15.20 -11.72
C ALA A 256 -13.00 14.07 -12.75
N GLN A 257 -12.61 12.87 -12.30
CA GLN A 257 -12.46 11.67 -13.13
C GLN A 257 -13.70 10.77 -13.17
N GLU A 258 -14.85 11.27 -12.69
CA GLU A 258 -16.06 10.46 -12.48
C GLU A 258 -15.76 9.19 -11.65
N MET A 259 -14.85 9.28 -10.70
CA MET A 259 -14.53 8.23 -9.74
C MET A 259 -15.03 8.60 -8.34
N VAL A 260 -15.26 7.59 -7.51
CA VAL A 260 -15.60 7.70 -6.09
C VAL A 260 -14.62 6.82 -5.33
N TRP A 261 -14.01 7.34 -4.27
CA TRP A 261 -12.91 6.66 -3.56
C TRP A 261 -13.42 5.56 -2.63
N THR A 262 -14.59 5.74 -1.99
CA THR A 262 -15.28 4.72 -1.15
C THR A 262 -14.58 4.36 0.17
N GLU A 263 -13.32 4.77 0.33
CA GLU A 263 -12.51 4.49 1.51
C GLU A 263 -11.76 5.72 2.03
N LEU A 264 -12.45 6.86 2.06
CA LEU A 264 -11.89 8.11 2.54
C LEU A 264 -11.84 8.13 4.08
N LYS A 265 -10.65 7.92 4.64
CA LYS A 265 -10.37 7.87 6.08
C LYS A 265 -8.98 8.41 6.41
N SER A 266 -8.71 8.73 7.67
CA SER A 266 -7.45 9.34 8.11
C SER A 266 -6.22 8.45 7.88
N THR A 267 -6.36 7.13 7.93
CA THR A 267 -5.25 6.20 7.63
C THR A 267 -4.86 6.16 6.15
N ASN A 268 -5.70 6.71 5.26
CA ASN A 268 -5.43 6.79 3.82
C ASN A 268 -4.84 8.14 3.39
N PHE A 269 -4.32 8.92 4.35
CA PHE A 269 -3.52 10.11 4.12
C PHE A 269 -2.20 10.01 4.87
N VAL A 270 -1.10 10.32 4.20
CA VAL A 270 0.24 10.38 4.80
C VAL A 270 0.73 11.82 4.93
N ILE A 271 1.49 12.06 5.99
CA ILE A 271 2.10 13.34 6.33
C ILE A 271 3.42 13.47 5.57
N GLN A 272 3.50 14.50 4.72
CA GLN A 272 4.73 14.94 4.06
C GLN A 272 5.29 16.18 4.78
N PRO A 273 6.43 16.09 5.48
CA PRO A 273 7.02 17.23 6.18
C PRO A 273 7.35 18.38 5.21
N LYS A 274 7.00 19.62 5.58
CA LYS A 274 7.35 20.86 4.86
C LYS A 274 8.13 21.82 5.77
N GLY A 275 8.93 21.26 6.67
CA GLY A 275 9.65 21.96 7.74
C GLY A 275 9.05 21.74 9.13
N ALA A 276 9.60 22.42 10.15
CA ALA A 276 9.36 22.09 11.56
C ALA A 276 7.91 22.20 12.05
N MET A 277 7.05 22.99 11.37
CA MET A 277 5.69 23.29 11.83
C MET A 277 4.61 23.10 10.74
N ASN A 278 5.01 22.70 9.53
CA ASN A 278 4.10 22.57 8.39
C ASN A 278 4.21 21.19 7.77
N PHE A 279 3.07 20.67 7.31
CA PHE A 279 3.03 19.45 6.54
C PHE A 279 2.02 19.57 5.39
N SER A 280 2.20 18.73 4.38
CA SER A 280 1.15 18.42 3.40
C SER A 280 0.60 17.01 3.62
N LEU A 281 -0.63 16.81 3.19
CA LEU A 281 -1.31 15.52 3.15
C LEU A 281 -1.27 14.99 1.73
N LYS A 282 -0.81 13.75 1.57
CA LYS A 282 -0.91 13.00 0.32
C LYS A 282 -1.78 11.79 0.51
N ALA A 283 -2.71 11.56 -0.41
CA ALA A 283 -3.56 10.39 -0.41
C ALA A 283 -2.82 9.13 -0.84
N ILE A 284 -3.18 8.01 -0.21
CA ILE A 284 -2.68 6.65 -0.47
C ILE A 284 -3.85 5.66 -0.57
N ASP A 285 -3.59 4.41 -0.94
CA ASP A 285 -4.57 3.30 -0.90
C ASP A 285 -5.82 3.54 -1.78
N LEU A 286 -5.58 3.56 -3.09
CA LEU A 286 -6.59 3.89 -4.10
C LEU A 286 -7.26 2.65 -4.72
N GLU A 287 -7.11 1.47 -4.12
CA GLU A 287 -7.51 0.18 -4.70
C GLU A 287 -9.02 -0.10 -4.68
N SER A 288 -9.76 0.56 -3.78
CA SER A 288 -11.21 0.43 -3.59
C SER A 288 -12.00 1.33 -4.52
N ALA A 289 -11.37 2.35 -5.10
CA ALA A 289 -12.07 3.38 -5.86
C ALA A 289 -12.68 2.81 -7.15
N VAL A 290 -13.92 3.23 -7.42
CA VAL A 290 -14.74 2.78 -8.55
C VAL A 290 -15.21 3.95 -9.39
N ARG A 291 -15.70 3.70 -10.60
CA ARG A 291 -16.39 4.76 -11.37
C ARG A 291 -17.73 5.05 -10.72
N LYS A 292 -18.17 6.30 -10.81
CA LYS A 292 -19.52 6.70 -10.43
C LYS A 292 -20.54 5.87 -11.22
N GLY A 293 -21.51 5.30 -10.51
CA GLY A 293 -22.54 4.42 -11.05
C GLY A 293 -22.17 2.93 -11.07
N GLU A 294 -20.93 2.57 -10.72
CA GLU A 294 -20.56 1.18 -10.50
C GLU A 294 -20.94 0.73 -9.09
N ASN A 295 -21.00 -0.58 -8.89
CA ASN A 295 -21.19 -1.18 -7.57
C ASN A 295 -19.91 -1.08 -6.72
N PRO A 296 -20.03 -0.95 -5.38
CA PRO A 296 -18.86 -0.92 -4.50
C PRO A 296 -18.04 -2.21 -4.62
N ILE A 297 -16.71 -2.08 -4.59
CA ILE A 297 -15.78 -3.21 -4.47
C ILE A 297 -15.47 -3.49 -3.00
N ASP A 298 -15.10 -2.43 -2.28
CA ASP A 298 -14.79 -2.45 -0.85
C ASP A 298 -15.11 -1.06 -0.27
N TYR A 299 -15.40 -1.00 1.02
CA TYR A 299 -15.53 0.25 1.76
C TYR A 299 -15.38 -0.01 3.26
N SER A 300 -14.86 1.00 3.96
CA SER A 300 -14.70 0.94 5.42
C SER A 300 -16.01 1.32 6.12
N VAL A 301 -16.39 0.52 7.13
CA VAL A 301 -17.50 0.84 8.05
C VAL A 301 -17.36 2.21 8.70
N GLU A 302 -16.13 2.65 8.94
CA GLU A 302 -15.84 3.95 9.57
C GLU A 302 -16.22 5.15 8.67
N ALA A 303 -16.33 4.91 7.35
CA ALA A 303 -16.57 5.93 6.34
C ALA A 303 -17.95 5.78 5.66
N ILE A 304 -18.79 4.83 6.11
CA ILE A 304 -20.00 4.43 5.40
C ILE A 304 -21.15 5.44 5.59
N PRO A 305 -21.75 5.95 4.50
CA PRO A 305 -22.97 6.75 4.56
C PRO A 305 -24.16 5.97 5.12
N PRO A 306 -25.15 6.63 5.74
CA PRO A 306 -26.31 5.97 6.34
C PRO A 306 -27.10 5.13 5.33
N GLU A 307 -27.23 5.57 4.08
CA GLU A 307 -27.93 4.81 3.02
C GLU A 307 -27.21 3.50 2.66
N PHE A 308 -25.87 3.47 2.71
CA PHE A 308 -25.08 2.26 2.52
C PHE A 308 -25.08 1.38 3.77
N ALA A 309 -25.09 1.96 4.96
CA ALA A 309 -25.23 1.22 6.20
C ALA A 309 -26.57 0.48 6.27
N GLU A 310 -27.65 1.14 5.84
CA GLU A 310 -28.96 0.52 5.73
C GLU A 310 -28.95 -0.60 4.68
N ALA A 311 -28.42 -0.35 3.48
CA ALA A 311 -28.32 -1.37 2.44
C ALA A 311 -27.55 -2.61 2.90
N TYR A 312 -26.41 -2.41 3.59
CA TYR A 312 -25.60 -3.48 4.18
C TYR A 312 -26.39 -4.30 5.22
N MET A 313 -27.19 -3.65 6.08
CA MET A 313 -28.03 -4.37 7.04
C MET A 313 -29.11 -5.26 6.39
N TYR A 314 -29.50 -4.93 5.17
CA TYR A 314 -30.49 -5.70 4.39
C TYR A 314 -29.85 -6.60 3.30
N GLY A 315 -28.53 -6.68 3.20
CA GLY A 315 -27.83 -7.45 2.17
C GLY A 315 -28.07 -6.93 0.74
N ARG A 316 -28.29 -5.62 0.60
CA ARG A 316 -28.53 -4.94 -0.69
C ARG A 316 -27.33 -4.13 -1.17
N GLU A 317 -26.21 -4.13 -0.44
CA GLU A 317 -25.02 -3.36 -0.80
C GLU A 317 -24.44 -3.70 -2.18
N PRO A 318 -24.45 -4.95 -2.71
CA PRO A 318 -23.83 -5.24 -3.99
C PRO A 318 -24.66 -4.69 -5.16
N GLU A 319 -25.91 -4.32 -4.92
CA GLU A 319 -26.84 -3.75 -5.90
C GLU A 319 -26.81 -2.22 -5.88
N MET A 320 -26.21 -1.60 -4.86
CA MET A 320 -26.14 -0.15 -4.73
C MET A 320 -25.20 0.43 -5.78
N GLU A 321 -25.65 1.48 -6.46
CA GLU A 321 -24.79 2.31 -7.30
C GLU A 321 -24.06 3.33 -6.44
N ILE A 322 -22.75 3.43 -6.64
CA ILE A 322 -21.95 4.41 -5.91
C ILE A 322 -22.02 5.80 -6.57
N HIS A 323 -22.24 6.80 -5.74
CA HIS A 323 -22.28 8.21 -6.14
C HIS A 323 -21.26 9.04 -5.35
N LYS A 324 -20.92 10.21 -5.90
CA LYS A 324 -19.99 11.16 -5.29
C LYS A 324 -20.41 11.60 -3.88
N SER A 325 -21.70 11.52 -3.54
CA SER A 325 -22.22 11.79 -2.20
C SER A 325 -21.62 10.87 -1.13
N PHE A 326 -21.18 9.66 -1.49
CA PHE A 326 -20.48 8.76 -0.60
C PHE A 326 -19.24 9.44 -0.01
N ASP A 327 -18.31 9.87 -0.88
CA ASP A 327 -17.08 10.53 -0.43
C ASP A 327 -17.36 11.86 0.29
N ILE A 328 -18.42 12.59 -0.07
CA ILE A 328 -18.77 13.85 0.62
C ILE A 328 -19.15 13.57 2.08
N PHE A 329 -19.91 12.50 2.34
CA PHE A 329 -20.24 12.09 3.70
C PHE A 329 -18.97 11.63 4.45
N SER A 330 -18.18 10.74 3.85
CA SER A 330 -16.92 10.27 4.44
C SER A 330 -15.93 11.42 4.72
N LEU A 331 -15.92 12.45 3.88
CA LEU A 331 -15.08 13.65 4.04
C LEU A 331 -15.51 14.45 5.27
N GLY A 332 -16.81 14.55 5.53
CA GLY A 332 -17.33 15.13 6.77
C GLY A 332 -16.88 14.38 8.01
N LEU A 333 -16.87 13.03 7.97
CA LEU A 333 -16.36 12.20 9.06
C LEU A 333 -14.87 12.38 9.29
N LEU A 334 -14.07 12.42 8.21
CA LEU A 334 -12.63 12.70 8.27
C LEU A 334 -12.36 14.07 8.90
N TRP A 335 -13.12 15.10 8.51
CA TRP A 335 -12.99 16.45 9.07
C TRP A 335 -13.34 16.50 10.55
N TYR A 336 -14.38 15.77 10.96
CA TYR A 336 -14.74 15.61 12.36
C TYR A 336 -13.60 14.97 13.16
N GLU A 337 -13.02 13.87 12.65
CA GLU A 337 -11.90 13.20 13.30
C GLU A 337 -10.68 14.12 13.43
N MET A 338 -10.30 14.84 12.37
CA MET A 338 -9.22 15.82 12.42
C MET A 338 -9.45 16.90 13.49
N ALA A 339 -10.68 17.41 13.62
CA ALA A 339 -11.00 18.51 14.52
C ALA A 339 -11.17 18.08 15.99
N THR A 340 -11.54 16.83 16.24
CA THR A 340 -11.89 16.32 17.58
C THR A 340 -10.92 15.29 18.13
N GLY A 341 -10.07 14.71 17.27
CA GLY A 341 -9.24 13.56 17.60
C GLY A 341 -10.02 12.28 17.86
N SER A 342 -11.31 12.25 17.51
CA SER A 342 -12.22 11.13 17.78
C SER A 342 -12.89 10.68 16.50
N ASN A 343 -12.88 9.37 16.25
CA ASN A 343 -13.59 8.78 15.12
C ASN A 343 -15.08 8.63 15.45
N PHE A 344 -15.94 9.16 14.58
CA PHE A 344 -17.39 9.08 14.75
C PHE A 344 -17.94 7.66 14.52
N GLY A 345 -17.28 6.86 13.67
CA GLY A 345 -17.72 5.55 13.15
C GLY A 345 -17.16 4.34 13.90
N THR A 346 -17.24 4.31 15.23
CA THR A 346 -16.89 3.08 15.97
C THR A 346 -17.94 1.98 15.78
N ALA A 347 -17.63 0.71 16.08
CA ALA A 347 -18.61 -0.39 16.02
C ALA A 347 -19.89 -0.12 16.86
N ASN A 348 -19.77 0.70 17.91
CA ASN A 348 -20.92 1.18 18.68
C ASN A 348 -21.80 2.13 17.86
N SER A 349 -21.23 2.89 16.94
CA SER A 349 -21.94 3.82 16.07
C SER A 349 -22.82 3.10 15.03
N LEU A 350 -22.41 1.94 14.50
CA LEU A 350 -23.31 1.11 13.68
C LEU A 350 -24.51 0.59 14.46
N ARG A 351 -24.30 0.11 15.69
CA ARG A 351 -25.40 -0.31 16.58
C ARG A 351 -26.31 0.86 16.92
N ASN A 352 -25.74 2.03 17.19
CA ASN A 352 -26.50 3.23 17.49
C ASN A 352 -27.27 3.74 16.26
N MET A 353 -26.68 3.69 15.07
CA MET A 353 -27.37 4.01 13.81
C MET A 353 -28.53 3.07 13.56
N LYS A 354 -28.37 1.76 13.80
CA LYS A 354 -29.47 0.79 13.73
C LYS A 354 -30.64 1.20 14.63
N ASN A 355 -30.35 1.59 15.87
CA ASN A 355 -31.38 1.99 16.83
C ASN A 355 -32.08 3.30 16.43
N VAL A 356 -31.38 4.24 15.79
CA VAL A 356 -31.97 5.50 15.29
C VAL A 356 -32.79 5.30 14.02
N ILE A 357 -32.35 4.42 13.11
CA ILE A 357 -33.06 4.13 11.86
C ILE A 357 -34.33 3.29 12.14
N MET A 358 -34.28 2.42 13.15
CA MET A 358 -35.42 1.57 13.53
C MET A 358 -36.42 2.22 14.50
N SER A 359 -36.12 3.43 15.00
CA SER A 359 -37.02 4.23 15.85
C SER A 359 -37.79 5.26 15.03
#